data_AF-A0AAU8FCW6-F1
#
_entry.id   AF-A0AAU8FCW6-F1
#
_cell.length_a   1.000
_cell.length_b   1.000
_cell.length_c   1.000
_cell.angle_alpha   90.00
_cell.angle_beta   90.00
_cell.angle_gamma   90.00
#
_symmetry.space_group_name_H-M   'P 1'
#
loop_
_entity.id
_entity.type
_entity.pdbx_description
1 polymer ?
#
loop_
_entity_poly.entity_id
_entity_poly.type
_entity_poly.pdbx_seq_one_letter_code
_entity_poly.pdbx_strand_id
1 'polypeptide(L)' 'MSQATGKYLIIIGLLVVLVGVVVYFLSDKLHWLGRLPGDIRVEKENFRFYFPVTTMLLLSGLLNLLIWLFRKFMN' A
#
# COMPACT_ATOMS: atom_id res chain seq x y z
N MET A 1 29.37 1.29 -11.33
CA MET A 1 27.92 1.03 -11.14
C MET A 1 27.57 -0.25 -11.87
N SER A 2 26.83 -1.18 -11.25
CA SER A 2 26.54 -2.48 -11.88
C SER A 2 25.27 -2.44 -12.72
N GLN A 3 25.14 -3.33 -13.70
CA GLN A 3 23.89 -3.48 -14.47
C GLN A 3 22.70 -3.79 -13.56
N ALA A 4 22.93 -4.47 -12.43
CA ALA A 4 21.91 -4.71 -11.41
C ALA A 4 21.37 -3.41 -10.82
N THR A 5 22.24 -2.41 -10.56
CA THR A 5 21.81 -1.09 -10.10
C THR A 5 20.85 -0.43 -11.10
N GLY A 6 21.16 -0.49 -12.40
CA GLY A 6 20.28 0.05 -13.46
C GLY A 6 18.93 -0.67 -13.52
N LYS A 7 18.91 -2.00 -13.39
CA LYS A 7 17.67 -2.80 -13.35
C LYS A 7 16.79 -2.43 -12.15
N TYR A 8 17.38 -2.27 -10.96
CA TYR A 8 16.62 -1.86 -9.77
C TYR A 8 16.04 -0.45 -9.93
N LEU A 9 16.78 0.50 -10.50
CA LEU A 9 16.26 1.84 -10.77
C LEU A 9 15.05 1.81 -11.71
N ILE A 10 15.09 1.00 -12.78
CA ILE A 10 13.95 0.84 -13.70
C ILE A 10 12.74 0.25 -12.97
N ILE A 11 12.93 -0.80 -12.18
CA ILE A 11 11.83 -1.45 -11.44
C ILE A 11 11.20 -0.47 -10.44
N ILE A 12 12.01 0.24 -9.66
CA ILE A 12 11.53 1.23 -8.69
C ILE A 12 10.78 2.36 -9.40
N GLY A 13 11.32 2.88 -10.51
CA GLY A 13 10.67 3.91 -11.30
C GLY A 13 9.29 3.46 -11.81
N LEU A 14 9.20 2.24 -12.31
CA LEU A 14 7.92 1.66 -12.76
C LEU A 14 6.93 1.49 -11.61
N LEU A 15 7.37 1.03 -10.44
CA LEU A 15 6.53 0.94 -9.25
C LEU A 15 6.01 2.31 -8.80
N VAL A 16 6.85 3.34 -8.83
CA VAL A 16 6.43 4.71 -8.50
C VAL A 16 5.36 5.22 -9.47
N VAL A 17 5.54 4.99 -10.78
CA VAL A 17 4.52 5.34 -11.78
C VAL A 17 3.21 4.61 -11.52
N LEU A 18 3.26 3.30 -11.26
CA LEU A 18 2.07 2.50 -10.94
C LEU A 18 1.34 3.05 -9.70
N VAL A 19 2.07 3.35 -8.62
CA VAL A 19 1.48 3.97 -7.42
C VAL A 19 0.87 5.33 -7.76
N GLY A 20 1.56 6.16 -8.55
CA GLY A 20 1.06 7.46 -9.00
C GLY A 20 -0.24 7.36 -9.79
N VAL A 21 -0.35 6.40 -10.72
CA VAL A 21 -1.58 6.12 -11.49
C VAL A 21 -2.71 5.67 -10.56
N VAL A 22 -2.42 4.76 -9.63
CA VAL A 22 -3.40 4.30 -8.64
C VAL A 22 -3.92 5.49 -7.83
N VAL A 23 -3.03 6.33 -7.28
CA VAL A 23 -3.43 7.52 -6.52
C VAL A 23 -4.22 8.50 -7.39
N TYR A 24 -3.81 8.76 -8.63
CA TYR A 24 -4.50 9.70 -9.51
C TYR A 24 -5.94 9.29 -9.83
N PHE A 25 -6.19 8.00 -10.12
CA PHE A 25 -7.53 7.53 -10.48
C PHE A 25 -8.39 7.11 -9.29
N LEU A 26 -7.76 6.74 -8.17
CA LEU A 26 -8.47 6.25 -6.99
C LEU A 26 -8.44 7.26 -5.84
N SER A 27 -7.88 8.47 -6.00
CA SER A 27 -7.78 9.49 -4.92
C SER A 27 -9.10 9.65 -4.19
N ASP A 28 -10.19 9.90 -4.91
CA ASP A 28 -11.51 10.16 -4.35
C ASP A 28 -12.09 8.93 -3.64
N LYS A 29 -11.69 7.75 -4.11
CA LYS A 29 -12.05 6.45 -3.53
C LYS A 29 -11.09 5.99 -2.46
N LEU A 30 -9.99 6.69 -2.17
CA LEU A 30 -8.99 6.31 -1.17
C LEU A 30 -9.10 7.14 0.11
N HIS A 31 -10.05 8.08 0.21
CA HIS A 31 -10.23 8.93 1.40
C HIS A 31 -10.59 8.14 2.68
N TRP A 32 -11.12 6.93 2.54
CA TRP A 32 -11.39 6.02 3.66
C TRP A 32 -10.15 5.24 4.10
N LEU A 33 -9.14 5.14 3.23
CA LEU A 33 -7.93 4.38 3.49
C LEU A 33 -7.12 5.13 4.54
N GLY A 34 -7.04 4.51 5.70
CA GLY A 34 -6.48 5.11 6.89
C GLY A 34 -7.44 5.86 7.82
N ARG A 35 -8.74 5.81 7.54
CA ARG A 35 -9.81 6.25 8.46
C ARG A 35 -10.68 5.06 8.89
N LEU A 36 -10.11 3.86 8.85
CA LEU A 36 -10.83 2.66 9.25
C LEU A 36 -11.03 2.63 10.76
N PRO A 37 -12.15 2.08 11.25
CA PRO A 37 -12.35 1.90 12.69
C PRO A 37 -11.19 1.07 13.26
N GLY A 38 -10.52 1.59 14.29
CA GLY A 38 -9.31 0.99 14.88
C GLY A 38 -7.98 1.56 14.39
N ASP A 39 -7.96 2.37 13.32
CA ASP A 39 -6.80 3.19 13.01
C ASP A 39 -6.65 4.31 14.07
N ILE A 40 -5.45 4.49 14.60
CA ILE A 40 -5.20 5.47 15.66
C ILE A 40 -4.75 6.77 15.01
N ARG A 41 -5.50 7.85 15.25
CA ARG A 41 -5.18 9.18 14.77
C ARG A 41 -5.17 10.16 15.93
N VAL A 42 -4.01 10.78 16.17
CA VAL A 42 -3.84 11.81 17.19
C VAL A 42 -3.44 13.09 16.48
N GLU A 43 -4.37 14.04 16.39
CA GLU A 43 -4.12 15.38 15.85
C GLU A 43 -4.13 16.40 17.01
N LYS A 44 -3.01 17.10 17.18
CA LYS A 44 -2.81 18.26 18.07
C LYS A 44 -2.29 19.42 17.24
N GLU A 45 -2.30 20.63 17.79
CA GLU A 45 -1.89 21.87 17.09
C GLU A 45 -0.51 21.77 16.43
N ASN A 46 0.47 21.15 17.09
CA ASN A 46 1.84 20.99 16.59
C ASN A 46 2.26 19.52 16.36
N PHE A 47 1.33 18.57 16.44
CA PHE A 47 1.66 17.14 16.37
C PHE A 47 0.57 16.34 15.67
N ARG A 48 0.95 15.58 14.65
CA ARG A 48 0.06 14.64 13.97
C ARG A 48 0.69 13.26 13.99
N PHE A 49 0.05 12.31 14.66
CA PHE A 49 0.45 10.92 14.67
C PHE A 49 -0.65 10.07 14.06
N TYR A 50 -0.23 9.18 13.17
CA TYR A 50 -1.11 8.31 12.42
C TYR A 50 -0.58 6.88 12.48
N PHE A 51 -1.39 5.95 12.97
CA PHE A 51 -1.02 4.54 13.09
C PHE A 51 -2.12 3.63 12.48
N PRO A 52 -1.89 3.09 11.26
CA PRO A 52 -2.86 2.36 10.44
C PRO A 52 -3.09 0.90 10.88
N VAL A 53 -3.48 0.62 12.13
CA VAL A 53 -3.58 -0.77 12.64
C VAL A 53 -4.53 -1.62 11.78
N THR A 54 -5.76 -1.17 11.63
CA THR A 54 -6.80 -1.93 10.92
C THR A 54 -6.48 -2.01 9.44
N THR A 55 -5.99 -0.92 8.87
CA THR A 55 -5.56 -0.88 7.47
C THR A 55 -4.46 -1.92 7.20
N MET A 56 -3.44 -2.02 8.07
CA MET A 56 -2.34 -3.00 7.89
C MET A 56 -2.82 -4.45 8.04
N LEU A 57 -3.72 -4.72 8.98
CA LEU A 57 -4.32 -6.04 9.14
C LEU A 57 -5.12 -6.46 7.92
N LEU A 58 -5.97 -5.57 7.39
CA LEU A 58 -6.75 -5.82 6.18
C LEU A 58 -5.84 -6.06 4.97
N LEU A 59 -4.83 -5.21 4.78
CA LEU A 59 -3.86 -5.36 3.68
C LEU A 59 -3.15 -6.71 3.74
N SER A 60 -2.68 -7.10 4.93
CA SER A 60 -1.98 -8.38 5.14
C SER A 60 -2.90 -9.58 4.92
N GLY A 61 -4.14 -9.52 5.43
CA GLY A 61 -5.15 -10.56 5.20
C GLY A 61 -5.51 -10.71 3.73
N LEU A 62 -5.69 -9.59 3.02
CA LEU A 62 -5.97 -9.57 1.59
C LEU A 62 -4.81 -10.18 0.78
N LEU A 63 -3.57 -9.78 1.05
CA LEU A 63 -2.40 -10.34 0.39
C LEU A 63 -2.30 -11.86 0.62
N ASN A 64 -2.50 -12.31 1.85
CA ASN A 64 -2.51 -13.74 2.16
C ASN A 64 -3.62 -14.49 1.42
N LEU A 65 -4.82 -13.90 1.33
CA LEU A 65 -5.93 -14.49 0.59
C LEU A 65 -5.61 -14.61 -0.90
N LEU A 66 -5.04 -13.57 -1.51
CA LEU A 66 -4.63 -13.58 -2.92
C LEU A 66 -3.57 -14.63 -3.20
N ILE A 67 -2.55 -14.73 -2.34
CA ILE A 67 -1.50 -15.76 -2.45
C ILE A 67 -2.12 -17.15 -2.31
N TRP A 68 -3.02 -17.35 -1.34
CA TRP A 68 -3.69 -18.63 -1.15
C TRP A 68 -4.53 -19.03 -2.36
N LEU A 69 -5.32 -18.11 -2.93
CA LEU A 69 -6.11 -18.34 -4.14
C LEU A 69 -5.20 -18.68 -5.33
N PHE A 70 -4.14 -17.91 -5.53
CA PHE A 70 -3.18 -18.14 -6.62
C PHE A 70 -2.54 -19.53 -6.53
N ARG A 71 -2.13 -19.93 -5.32
CA ARG A 71 -1.63 -21.29 -5.07
C ARG A 71 -2.70 -22.34 -5.33
N LYS A 72 -3.94 -22.13 -4.89
CA LYS A 72 -5.05 -23.10 -5.08
C LYS A 72 -5.44 -23.30 -6.55
N PHE A 73 -5.34 -22.27 -7.39
CA PHE A 73 -5.68 -22.37 -8.82
C PHE A 73 -4.53 -22.86 -9.69
N MET A 74 -3.28 -22.73 -9.25
CA MET A 74 -2.11 -23.19 -10.00
C MET A 74 -1.55 -24.54 -9.54
N ASN A 75 -2.02 -25.06 -8.39
CA ASN A 75 -1.80 -26.44 -7.94
C ASN A 75 -3.01 -27.31 -8.30
#